data_AF-A0A0C3QE19-F1
#
_entry.id   AF-A0A0C3QE19-F1
#
_cell.length_a   1.000
_cell.length_b   1.000
_cell.length_c   1.000
_cell.angle_alpha   90.00
_cell.angle_beta   90.00
_cell.angle_gamma   90.00
#
_symmetry.space_group_name_H-M   'P 1'
#
loop_
_entity.id
_entity.type
_entity.pdbx_description
1 polymer ?
#
loop_
_entity_poly.entity_id
_entity_poly.type
_entity_poly.pdbx_seq_one_letter_code
_entity_poly.pdbx_strand_id
1 'polypeptide(L)'
;MLTGTIVFVCVRNATVLAYLIFGPRAQKAFPRIPDVNMLLELLPHSNTGSSYRGKYYRMKDIVDIGAEWAIIKKKGSAADIQEFRDRKKSETEEIMTHGTFCKTWERDRSILKRQQNRDMKTARRNEIFTRLEALGYDSQDVRNWRVTNSRHFHSSTPLTEQRWKSIRRGLETYVNEAKATRQAGERSQIVKQRETIAENLIKSYYTTLDVASAFRPRPQDLFQTEPFRAIIYLPNEITVTAAEFQPAVDALPDLVSERATETQSVLLQRMIDGGATNIDSPTTPSNFGKLELATSTFFCKSSSNHNGLPVCGGDDIDSHRCYTFPASGPRYQCLSYDHRASSAVVALLAAANLDPNTTADQIDQLDLRFHCPSLPDELHRLAMSWRDAAFHARRFDQLQPSSWEVLSPEETAAIKQKEEANTGDVRYRFRCNLCVHSSWIRRRDVEAHLIGWHQIVDHSDPTTEFELHSRVPPYPVTFSSSEEGSASFTV
;
A
#
# COMPACT_ATOMS: atom_id res chain seq x y z
N MET A 1 59.04 -11.64 -18.50
CA MET A 1 57.71 -11.61 -17.88
C MET A 1 56.66 -11.56 -18.98
N LEU A 2 55.94 -12.66 -19.22
CA LEU A 2 54.88 -12.77 -20.23
C LEU A 2 53.54 -12.46 -19.57
N THR A 3 53.05 -11.22 -19.69
CA THR A 3 51.69 -10.84 -19.33
C THR A 3 50.76 -11.10 -20.51
N GLY A 4 50.29 -12.34 -20.62
CA GLY A 4 49.24 -12.73 -21.57
C GLY A 4 48.16 -13.48 -20.83
N THR A 5 46.90 -13.07 -20.98
CA THR A 5 45.74 -13.74 -20.37
C THR A 5 45.67 -15.20 -20.84
N ILE A 6 46.15 -16.11 -20.02
CA ILE A 6 45.95 -17.56 -20.16
C ILE A 6 44.50 -17.82 -19.75
N VAL A 7 43.68 -18.27 -20.70
CA VAL A 7 42.30 -18.65 -20.41
C VAL A 7 42.30 -20.10 -19.97
N PHE A 8 42.05 -20.33 -18.69
CA PHE A 8 41.85 -21.66 -18.13
C PHE A 8 40.43 -22.14 -18.47
N VAL A 9 40.28 -23.08 -19.40
CA VAL A 9 38.99 -23.73 -19.65
C VAL A 9 39.01 -25.10 -19.00
N CYS A 10 38.37 -25.23 -17.84
CA CYS A 10 38.18 -26.50 -17.15
C CYS A 10 36.98 -27.24 -17.75
N VAL A 11 37.23 -28.25 -18.59
CA VAL A 11 36.18 -29.19 -19.03
C VAL A 11 36.11 -30.32 -18.01
N ARG A 12 34.98 -30.42 -17.28
CA ARG A 12 34.71 -31.46 -16.27
C ARG A 12 34.62 -32.84 -16.94
N ASN A 13 35.76 -33.51 -17.08
CA ASN A 13 35.99 -34.96 -17.14
C ASN A 13 37.18 -35.28 -18.05
N ALA A 14 38.38 -34.88 -17.61
CA ALA A 14 39.68 -35.50 -17.86
C ALA A 14 40.76 -34.47 -17.47
N THR A 15 41.63 -34.83 -16.54
CA THR A 15 42.77 -34.04 -16.07
C THR A 15 43.83 -33.88 -17.17
N VAL A 16 43.61 -32.93 -18.09
CA VAL A 16 44.66 -32.37 -18.96
C VAL A 16 44.42 -30.87 -19.02
N LEU A 17 45.25 -30.08 -18.33
CA LEU A 17 45.31 -28.63 -18.51
C LEU A 17 45.81 -28.34 -19.93
N ALA A 18 44.89 -28.27 -20.90
CA ALA A 18 45.21 -27.89 -22.25
C ALA A 18 45.36 -26.36 -22.32
N TYR A 19 46.59 -25.87 -22.48
CA TYR A 19 46.85 -24.45 -22.71
C TYR A 19 46.33 -24.05 -24.10
N LEU A 20 45.23 -23.31 -24.13
CA LEU A 20 44.65 -22.76 -25.35
C LEU A 20 45.18 -21.35 -25.62
N ILE A 21 45.50 -21.06 -26.87
CA ILE A 21 45.88 -19.72 -27.34
C ILE A 21 44.87 -19.20 -28.37
N PHE A 22 44.52 -17.93 -28.24
CA PHE A 22 43.71 -17.23 -29.22
C PHE A 22 44.50 -17.03 -30.52
N GLY A 23 43.97 -17.49 -31.66
CA GLY A 23 44.67 -17.51 -32.95
C GLY A 23 45.44 -16.23 -33.31
N PRO A 24 44.81 -15.04 -33.24
CA PRO A 24 45.50 -13.77 -33.52
C PRO A 24 46.73 -13.46 -32.62
N ARG A 25 46.90 -14.15 -31.50
CA ARG A 25 48.05 -14.02 -30.60
C ARG A 25 49.14 -15.07 -30.83
N ALA A 26 48.92 -16.06 -31.70
CA ALA A 26 49.84 -17.17 -31.93
C ALA A 26 51.20 -16.70 -32.45
N GLN A 27 51.25 -15.77 -33.41
CA GLN A 27 52.49 -15.21 -33.94
C GLN A 27 53.38 -14.58 -32.85
N LYS A 28 52.76 -13.85 -31.91
CA LYS A 28 53.47 -13.21 -30.80
C LYS A 28 53.98 -14.24 -29.78
N ALA A 29 53.22 -15.31 -29.54
CA ALA A 29 53.57 -16.35 -28.57
C ALA A 29 54.60 -17.35 -29.11
N PHE A 30 54.62 -17.58 -30.42
CA PHE A 30 55.51 -18.55 -31.09
C PHE A 30 56.35 -17.88 -32.19
N PRO A 31 57.22 -16.90 -31.86
CA PRO A 31 58.01 -16.16 -32.85
C PRO A 31 59.02 -17.03 -33.61
N ARG A 32 59.34 -18.21 -33.09
CA ARG A 32 60.26 -19.19 -33.73
C ARG A 32 59.62 -20.02 -34.83
N ILE A 33 58.30 -19.91 -35.03
CA ILE A 33 57.56 -20.60 -36.09
C ILE A 33 57.10 -19.54 -37.10
N PRO A 34 57.86 -19.29 -38.19
CA PRO A 34 57.61 -18.17 -39.09
C PRO A 34 56.27 -18.28 -39.82
N ASP A 35 55.81 -19.50 -40.11
CA ASP A 35 54.57 -19.76 -40.87
C ASP A 35 53.37 -20.10 -39.96
N VAL A 36 53.41 -19.71 -38.68
CA VAL A 36 52.43 -20.19 -37.68
C VAL A 36 50.98 -19.88 -38.03
N ASN A 37 50.67 -18.71 -38.60
CA ASN A 37 49.29 -18.36 -38.98
C ASN A 37 48.70 -19.29 -40.05
N MET A 38 49.51 -19.74 -41.02
CA MET A 38 49.08 -20.70 -42.03
C MET A 38 48.89 -22.09 -41.40
N LEU A 39 49.79 -22.49 -40.50
CA LEU A 39 49.68 -23.76 -39.79
C LEU A 39 48.45 -23.83 -38.87
N LEU A 40 47.96 -22.70 -38.34
CA LEU A 40 46.72 -22.66 -37.58
C LEU A 40 45.51 -23.12 -38.41
N GLU A 41 45.49 -22.88 -39.72
CA GLU A 41 44.39 -23.33 -40.59
C GLU A 41 44.37 -24.85 -40.76
N LEU A 42 45.49 -25.51 -40.47
CA LEU A 42 45.67 -26.96 -40.54
C LEU A 42 45.51 -27.66 -39.19
N LEU A 43 45.06 -26.92 -38.16
CA LEU A 43 44.87 -27.45 -36.81
C LEU A 43 43.40 -27.41 -36.38
N PRO A 44 42.95 -28.40 -35.59
CA PRO A 44 41.66 -28.32 -34.93
C PRO A 44 41.62 -27.14 -33.96
N HIS A 45 40.46 -26.51 -33.87
CA HIS A 45 40.26 -25.34 -33.02
C HIS A 45 38.99 -25.45 -32.19
N SER A 46 38.99 -24.81 -31.03
CA SER A 46 37.79 -24.61 -30.24
C SER A 46 37.27 -23.19 -30.39
N ASN A 47 35.94 -23.05 -30.36
CA ASN A 47 35.24 -21.76 -30.29
C ASN A 47 34.78 -21.43 -28.85
N THR A 48 35.27 -22.16 -27.85
CA THR A 48 34.82 -22.06 -26.44
C THR A 48 35.72 -21.17 -25.58
N GLY A 49 36.09 -19.98 -26.07
CA GLY A 49 36.81 -18.96 -25.29
C GLY A 49 35.97 -17.72 -25.01
N SER A 50 36.60 -16.62 -24.59
CA SER A 50 35.92 -15.35 -24.24
C SER A 50 35.20 -14.66 -25.40
N SER A 51 35.43 -15.10 -26.64
CA SER A 51 34.70 -14.66 -27.83
C SER A 51 34.15 -15.85 -28.59
N TYR A 52 32.86 -15.79 -28.93
CA TYR A 52 32.13 -16.79 -29.72
C TYR A 52 32.56 -16.83 -31.21
N ARG A 53 33.37 -15.86 -31.66
CA ARG A 53 33.96 -15.83 -33.02
C ARG A 53 35.44 -16.20 -33.03
N GLY A 54 36.05 -16.40 -31.86
CA GLY A 54 37.47 -16.65 -31.75
C GLY A 54 37.83 -18.11 -31.92
N LYS A 55 38.83 -18.40 -32.76
CA LYS A 55 39.45 -19.73 -32.85
C LYS A 55 40.57 -19.84 -31.81
N TYR A 56 40.48 -20.87 -30.97
CA TYR A 56 41.45 -21.17 -29.94
C TYR A 56 42.13 -22.50 -30.24
N TYR A 57 43.45 -22.52 -30.15
CA TYR A 57 44.28 -23.65 -30.55
C TYR A 57 45.06 -24.15 -29.34
N ARG A 58 45.30 -25.46 -29.27
CA ARG A 58 46.17 -26.01 -28.21
C ARG A 58 47.61 -25.64 -28.53
N MET A 59 48.30 -25.05 -27.55
CA MET A 59 49.71 -24.65 -27.71
C MET A 59 50.61 -25.81 -28.10
N LYS A 60 50.35 -27.01 -27.55
CA LYS A 60 51.08 -28.24 -27.92
C LYS A 60 50.96 -28.54 -29.41
N ASP A 61 49.74 -28.53 -29.95
CA ASP A 61 49.49 -28.84 -31.35
C ASP A 61 50.17 -27.84 -32.30
N ILE A 62 50.30 -26.57 -31.91
CA ILE A 62 51.06 -25.54 -32.63
C ILE A 62 52.56 -25.86 -32.67
N VAL A 63 53.13 -26.29 -31.53
CA VAL A 63 54.54 -26.68 -31.45
C VAL A 63 54.80 -27.93 -32.28
N ASP A 64 53.94 -28.94 -32.14
CA ASP A 64 54.07 -30.23 -32.81
C ASP A 64 53.96 -30.06 -34.34
N ILE A 65 52.95 -29.31 -34.85
CA ILE A 65 52.84 -29.04 -36.29
C ILE A 65 53.97 -28.16 -36.82
N GLY A 66 54.50 -27.23 -36.01
CA GLY A 66 55.64 -26.40 -36.38
C GLY A 66 56.92 -27.20 -36.58
N ALA A 67 57.14 -28.22 -35.74
CA ALA A 67 58.25 -29.16 -35.88
C ALA A 67 58.09 -30.05 -37.13
N GLU A 68 56.90 -30.61 -37.36
CA GLU A 68 56.58 -31.36 -38.59
C GLU A 68 56.82 -30.50 -39.85
N TRP A 69 56.33 -29.26 -39.84
CA TRP A 69 56.47 -28.32 -40.95
C TRP A 69 57.93 -27.97 -41.27
N ALA A 70 58.77 -27.78 -40.25
CA ALA A 70 60.19 -27.47 -40.44
C ALA A 70 60.94 -28.60 -41.16
N ILE A 71 60.60 -29.87 -40.87
CA ILE A 71 61.19 -31.04 -41.52
C ILE A 71 60.80 -31.07 -43.01
N ILE A 72 59.52 -30.84 -43.31
CA ILE A 72 58.98 -30.90 -44.68
C ILE A 72 59.50 -29.72 -45.52
N LYS A 73 59.56 -28.52 -44.95
CA LYS A 73 60.12 -27.33 -45.61
C LYS A 73 61.60 -27.51 -45.95
N LYS A 74 62.38 -28.23 -45.12
CA LYS A 74 63.79 -28.56 -45.39
C LYS A 74 63.96 -29.52 -46.58
N LYS A 75 62.98 -30.40 -46.84
CA LYS A 75 62.98 -31.26 -48.04
C LYS A 75 62.70 -30.49 -49.33
N GLY A 76 61.90 -29.42 -49.26
CA GLY A 76 61.72 -28.44 -50.35
C GLY A 76 60.90 -28.92 -51.57
N SER A 77 60.44 -30.17 -51.59
CA SER A 77 59.56 -30.72 -52.63
C SER A 77 58.16 -30.10 -52.56
N ALA A 78 57.68 -29.54 -53.67
CA ALA A 78 56.33 -28.98 -53.75
C ALA A 78 55.24 -30.05 -53.54
N ALA A 79 55.50 -31.30 -53.95
CA ALA A 79 54.58 -32.42 -53.76
C ALA A 79 54.42 -32.78 -52.27
N ASP A 80 55.53 -32.89 -51.53
CA ASP A 80 55.53 -33.24 -50.10
C ASP A 80 54.82 -32.17 -49.25
N ILE A 81 54.98 -30.88 -49.63
CA ILE A 81 54.31 -29.76 -48.97
C ILE A 81 52.79 -29.83 -49.18
N GLN A 82 52.36 -30.16 -50.40
CA GLN A 82 50.95 -30.25 -50.74
C GLN A 82 50.30 -31.47 -50.06
N GLU A 83 50.94 -32.63 -50.11
CA GLU A 83 50.48 -33.84 -49.44
C GLU A 83 50.29 -33.63 -47.92
N PHE A 84 51.25 -32.95 -47.28
CA PHE A 84 51.14 -32.62 -45.86
C PHE A 84 49.93 -31.73 -45.55
N ARG A 85 49.71 -30.69 -46.37
CA ARG A 85 48.57 -29.77 -46.21
C ARG A 85 47.27 -30.52 -46.36
N ASP A 86 47.13 -31.34 -47.39
CA ASP A 86 45.91 -32.07 -47.68
C ASP A 86 45.62 -33.09 -46.58
N ARG A 87 46.64 -33.82 -46.11
CA ARG A 87 46.51 -34.75 -44.97
C ARG A 87 46.06 -34.04 -43.70
N LYS A 88 46.75 -32.97 -43.28
CA LYS A 88 46.42 -32.25 -42.02
C LYS A 88 45.06 -31.56 -42.10
N LYS A 89 44.69 -31.06 -43.30
CA LYS A 89 43.37 -30.49 -43.54
C LYS A 89 42.28 -31.55 -43.40
N SER A 90 42.46 -32.74 -43.99
CA SER A 90 41.55 -33.87 -43.86
C SER A 90 41.39 -34.32 -42.41
N GLU A 91 42.51 -34.53 -41.69
CA GLU A 91 42.51 -34.89 -40.26
C GLU A 91 41.75 -33.85 -39.41
N THR A 92 42.00 -32.57 -39.67
CA THR A 92 41.32 -31.47 -38.97
C THR A 92 39.83 -31.44 -39.27
N GLU A 93 39.43 -31.62 -40.52
CA GLU A 93 38.03 -31.64 -40.95
C GLU A 93 37.26 -32.79 -40.31
N GLU A 94 37.85 -33.99 -40.25
CA GLU A 94 37.27 -35.15 -39.55
C GLU A 94 37.07 -34.87 -38.05
N ILE A 95 38.10 -34.34 -37.37
CA ILE A 95 38.04 -33.99 -35.94
C ILE A 95 36.97 -32.94 -35.68
N MET A 96 36.90 -31.89 -36.50
CA MET A 96 35.91 -30.81 -36.33
C MET A 96 34.49 -31.28 -36.62
N THR A 97 34.31 -32.17 -37.61
CA THR A 97 33.02 -32.79 -37.93
C THR A 97 32.54 -33.68 -36.80
N HIS A 98 33.40 -34.56 -36.29
CA HIS A 98 33.08 -35.41 -35.15
C HIS A 98 32.81 -34.59 -33.87
N GLY A 99 33.59 -33.53 -33.63
CA GLY A 99 33.36 -32.61 -32.52
C GLY A 99 32.00 -31.90 -32.60
N THR A 100 31.56 -31.54 -33.80
CA THR A 100 30.23 -30.96 -34.04
C THR A 100 29.13 -31.99 -33.80
N PHE A 101 29.30 -33.22 -34.28
CA PHE A 101 28.40 -34.33 -34.02
C PHE A 101 28.22 -34.57 -32.51
N CYS A 102 29.32 -34.68 -31.76
CA CYS A 102 29.29 -34.89 -30.30
C CYS A 102 28.57 -33.75 -29.55
N LYS A 103 28.76 -32.49 -29.98
CA LYS A 103 28.04 -31.34 -29.40
C LYS A 103 26.53 -31.42 -29.65
N THR A 104 26.14 -31.75 -30.89
CA THR A 104 24.74 -31.95 -31.26
C THR A 104 24.12 -33.11 -30.48
N TRP A 105 24.81 -34.25 -30.41
CA TRP A 105 24.36 -35.42 -29.66
C TRP A 105 24.14 -35.11 -28.17
N GLU A 106 25.07 -34.44 -27.50
CA GLU A 106 24.92 -34.10 -26.08
C GLU A 106 23.79 -33.09 -25.84
N ARG A 107 23.64 -32.11 -26.75
CA ARG A 107 22.51 -31.16 -26.71
C ARG A 107 21.18 -31.91 -26.84
N ASP A 108 21.06 -32.77 -27.85
CA ASP A 108 19.82 -33.48 -28.17
C ASP A 108 19.47 -34.49 -27.06
N ARG A 109 20.48 -35.18 -26.52
CA ARG A 109 20.35 -36.04 -25.33
C ARG A 109 19.87 -35.26 -24.11
N SER A 110 20.41 -34.06 -23.87
CA SER A 110 20.00 -33.19 -22.75
C SER A 110 18.55 -32.71 -22.92
N ILE A 111 18.14 -32.35 -24.14
CA ILE A 111 16.75 -32.01 -24.48
C ILE A 111 15.82 -33.21 -24.21
N LEU A 112 16.17 -34.39 -24.73
CA LEU A 112 15.39 -35.61 -24.55
C LEU A 112 15.23 -35.97 -23.07
N LYS A 113 16.32 -35.90 -22.28
CA LYS A 113 16.29 -36.17 -20.85
C LYS A 113 15.41 -35.17 -20.09
N ARG A 114 15.43 -33.88 -20.48
CA ARG A 114 14.54 -32.86 -19.90
C ARG A 114 13.08 -33.15 -20.24
N GLN A 115 12.80 -33.55 -21.47
CA GLN A 115 11.46 -33.91 -21.92
C GLN A 115 10.92 -35.12 -21.16
N GLN A 116 11.68 -36.22 -21.13
CA GLN A 116 11.33 -37.42 -20.36
C GLN A 116 11.07 -37.10 -18.88
N ASN A 117 11.91 -36.26 -18.26
CA ASN A 117 11.69 -35.84 -16.88
C ASN A 117 10.42 -35.00 -16.69
N ARG A 118 10.04 -34.17 -17.66
CA ARG A 118 8.76 -33.43 -17.62
C ARG A 118 7.59 -34.39 -17.77
N ASP A 119 7.65 -35.31 -18.72
CA ASP A 119 6.58 -36.27 -18.99
C ASP A 119 6.34 -37.17 -17.77
N MET A 120 7.40 -37.66 -17.13
CA MET A 120 7.30 -38.44 -15.89
C MET A 120 6.69 -37.63 -14.73
N LYS A 121 7.03 -36.34 -14.60
CA LYS A 121 6.44 -35.47 -13.57
C LYS A 121 4.96 -35.19 -13.84
N THR A 122 4.60 -34.96 -15.10
CA THR A 122 3.21 -34.75 -15.52
C THR A 122 2.37 -36.01 -15.29
N ALA A 123 2.88 -37.18 -15.69
CA ALA A 123 2.22 -38.46 -15.45
C ALA A 123 1.98 -38.70 -13.96
N ARG A 124 3.03 -38.51 -13.13
CA ARG A 124 2.91 -38.62 -11.68
C ARG A 124 1.87 -37.64 -11.11
N ARG A 125 1.89 -36.38 -11.55
CA ARG A 125 0.94 -35.35 -11.11
C ARG A 125 -0.50 -35.77 -11.41
N ASN A 126 -0.75 -36.23 -12.64
CA ASN A 126 -2.07 -36.68 -13.05
C ASN A 126 -2.52 -37.90 -12.24
N GLU A 127 -1.62 -38.86 -11.99
CA GLU A 127 -1.95 -40.03 -11.16
C GLU A 127 -2.31 -39.64 -9.72
N ILE A 128 -1.60 -38.68 -9.12
CA ILE A 128 -1.95 -38.14 -7.80
C ILE A 128 -3.34 -37.50 -7.82
N PHE A 129 -3.66 -36.71 -8.85
CA PHE A 129 -4.98 -36.10 -8.99
C PHE A 129 -6.08 -37.15 -9.07
N THR A 130 -5.94 -38.11 -9.99
CA THR A 130 -6.91 -39.20 -10.16
C THR A 130 -7.14 -39.97 -8.86
N ARG A 131 -6.08 -40.27 -8.10
CA ARG A 131 -6.20 -40.99 -6.82
C ARG A 131 -6.88 -40.15 -5.74
N LEU A 132 -6.62 -38.84 -5.65
CA LEU A 132 -7.30 -37.97 -4.68
C LEU A 132 -8.78 -37.75 -5.07
N GLU A 133 -9.07 -37.53 -6.34
CA GLU A 133 -10.45 -37.42 -6.85
C GLU A 133 -11.23 -38.72 -6.61
N ALA A 134 -10.60 -39.89 -6.80
CA ALA A 134 -11.20 -41.20 -6.50
C ALA A 134 -11.48 -41.44 -5.00
N LEU A 135 -10.83 -40.68 -4.10
CA LEU A 135 -11.15 -40.67 -2.66
C LEU A 135 -12.33 -39.75 -2.31
N GLY A 136 -12.92 -39.07 -3.29
CA GLY A 136 -14.07 -38.17 -3.11
C GLY A 136 -13.70 -36.70 -2.87
N TYR A 137 -12.44 -36.31 -3.08
CA TYR A 137 -12.04 -34.90 -3.00
C TYR A 137 -12.43 -34.13 -4.26
N ASP A 138 -12.86 -32.88 -4.08
CA ASP A 138 -13.21 -32.00 -5.19
C ASP A 138 -11.97 -31.62 -6.01
N SER A 139 -12.12 -31.61 -7.33
CA SER A 139 -11.04 -31.27 -8.27
C SER A 139 -10.42 -29.90 -8.02
N GLN A 140 -11.20 -28.91 -7.56
CA GLN A 140 -10.72 -27.55 -7.25
C GLN A 140 -9.78 -27.55 -6.05
N ASP A 141 -10.11 -28.33 -5.01
CA ASP A 141 -9.31 -28.44 -3.79
C ASP A 141 -8.00 -29.21 -4.07
N VAL A 142 -8.10 -30.27 -4.87
CA VAL A 142 -6.95 -31.10 -5.29
C VAL A 142 -5.97 -30.33 -6.17
N ARG A 143 -6.47 -29.48 -7.06
CA ARG A 143 -5.66 -28.69 -8.01
C ARG A 143 -5.20 -27.36 -7.43
N ASN A 144 -5.55 -27.05 -6.19
CA ASN A 144 -5.11 -25.85 -5.50
C ASN A 144 -3.56 -25.76 -5.50
N TRP A 145 -3.03 -24.54 -5.65
CA TRP A 145 -1.59 -24.32 -5.69
C TRP A 145 -0.87 -24.84 -4.44
N ARG A 146 -1.49 -24.75 -3.26
CA ARG A 146 -0.90 -25.22 -1.98
C ARG A 146 -0.66 -26.72 -2.00
N VAL A 147 -1.57 -27.47 -2.62
CA VAL A 147 -1.47 -28.93 -2.79
C VAL A 147 -0.41 -29.26 -3.85
N THR A 148 -0.51 -28.63 -5.03
CA THR A 148 0.32 -28.95 -6.20
C THR A 148 1.77 -28.49 -6.10
N ASN A 149 2.05 -27.48 -5.27
CA ASN A 149 3.40 -27.02 -4.95
C ASN A 149 4.13 -27.92 -3.93
N SER A 150 3.45 -28.93 -3.37
CA SER A 150 4.10 -29.85 -2.46
C SER A 150 5.19 -30.69 -3.15
N ARG A 151 6.24 -31.05 -2.40
CA ARG A 151 7.38 -31.84 -2.90
C ARG A 151 6.97 -33.16 -3.56
N HIS A 152 5.78 -33.67 -3.25
CA HIS A 152 5.24 -34.92 -3.76
C HIS A 152 4.95 -34.88 -5.28
N PHE A 153 4.68 -33.68 -5.82
CA PHE A 153 4.42 -33.44 -7.25
C PHE A 153 5.66 -33.15 -8.08
N HIS A 154 6.81 -32.87 -7.45
CA HIS A 154 8.03 -32.47 -8.17
C HIS A 154 8.97 -33.63 -8.50
N SER A 155 8.64 -34.85 -8.05
CA SER A 155 9.46 -36.04 -8.31
C SER A 155 9.21 -36.61 -9.71
N SER A 156 10.29 -36.95 -10.42
CA SER A 156 10.25 -37.65 -11.72
C SER A 156 10.23 -39.18 -11.58
N THR A 157 9.99 -39.71 -10.38
CA THR A 157 9.89 -41.15 -10.15
C THR A 157 8.42 -41.59 -10.22
N PRO A 158 8.11 -42.77 -10.79
CA PRO A 158 6.75 -43.31 -10.82
C PRO A 158 6.12 -43.40 -9.42
N LEU A 159 4.80 -43.28 -9.34
CA LEU A 159 4.08 -43.42 -8.07
C LEU A 159 3.74 -44.91 -7.86
N THR A 160 4.49 -45.57 -7.00
CA THR A 160 4.19 -46.94 -6.58
C THR A 160 3.15 -46.95 -5.46
N GLU A 161 2.45 -48.07 -5.27
CA GLU A 161 1.47 -48.23 -4.19
C GLU A 161 2.05 -47.95 -2.80
N GLN A 162 3.25 -48.45 -2.53
CA GLN A 162 3.92 -48.21 -1.24
C GLN A 162 4.20 -46.72 -1.04
N ARG A 163 4.63 -46.02 -2.09
CA ARG A 163 4.90 -44.59 -2.01
C ARG A 163 3.63 -43.77 -1.91
N TRP A 164 2.56 -44.18 -2.59
CA TRP A 164 1.24 -43.59 -2.44
C TRP A 164 0.76 -43.66 -0.99
N LYS A 165 0.81 -44.84 -0.36
CA LYS A 165 0.45 -45.03 1.06
C LYS A 165 1.23 -44.09 1.99
N SER A 166 2.51 -43.87 1.71
CA SER A 166 3.37 -42.98 2.51
C SER A 166 3.03 -41.49 2.36
N ILE A 167 2.71 -41.03 1.14
CA ILE A 167 2.48 -39.59 0.88
C ILE A 167 1.02 -39.17 1.07
N ARG A 168 0.07 -40.12 1.02
CA ARG A 168 -1.37 -39.87 1.05
C ARG A 168 -1.78 -38.97 2.21
N ARG A 169 -1.41 -39.32 3.44
CA ARG A 169 -1.80 -38.56 4.64
C ARG A 169 -1.40 -37.09 4.56
N GLY A 170 -0.20 -36.79 4.05
CA GLY A 170 0.26 -35.42 3.89
C GLY A 170 -0.51 -34.67 2.81
N LEU A 171 -0.86 -35.34 1.71
CA LEU A 171 -1.70 -34.75 0.66
C LEU A 171 -3.12 -34.47 1.14
N GLU A 172 -3.73 -35.39 1.89
CA GLU A 172 -5.08 -35.21 2.48
C GLU A 172 -5.13 -34.00 3.42
N THR A 173 -4.06 -33.75 4.21
CA THR A 173 -3.96 -32.52 5.02
C THR A 173 -4.03 -31.27 4.15
N TYR A 174 -3.22 -31.19 3.09
CA TYR A 174 -3.22 -30.02 2.20
C TYR A 174 -4.55 -29.83 1.46
N VAL A 175 -5.20 -30.93 1.02
CA VAL A 175 -6.49 -30.85 0.34
C VAL A 175 -7.60 -30.41 1.29
N ASN A 176 -7.59 -30.88 2.54
CA ASN A 176 -8.55 -30.44 3.56
C ASN A 176 -8.37 -28.95 3.93
N GLU A 177 -7.13 -28.47 4.01
CA GLU A 177 -6.85 -27.04 4.19
C GLU A 177 -7.33 -26.20 3.00
N ALA A 178 -7.12 -26.70 1.78
CA ALA A 178 -7.62 -26.06 0.57
C ALA A 178 -9.15 -25.98 0.56
N LYS A 179 -9.83 -27.09 0.91
CA LYS A 179 -11.29 -27.16 1.08
C LYS A 179 -11.79 -26.16 2.12
N ALA A 180 -11.19 -26.12 3.31
CA ALA A 180 -11.58 -25.19 4.37
C ALA A 180 -11.39 -23.73 3.94
N THR A 181 -10.30 -23.43 3.23
CA THR A 181 -10.05 -22.08 2.68
C THR A 181 -11.11 -21.70 1.64
N ARG A 182 -11.45 -22.62 0.73
CA ARG A 182 -12.49 -22.39 -0.28
C ARG A 182 -13.86 -22.16 0.38
N GLN A 183 -14.27 -23.03 1.30
CA GLN A 183 -15.53 -22.89 2.03
C GLN A 183 -15.61 -21.59 2.84
N ALA A 184 -14.50 -21.16 3.46
CA ALA A 184 -14.43 -19.87 4.14
C ALA A 184 -14.57 -18.69 3.16
N GLY A 185 -13.96 -18.80 1.97
CA GLY A 185 -14.10 -17.82 0.89
C GLY A 185 -15.53 -17.73 0.37
N GLU A 186 -16.17 -18.87 0.06
CA GLU A 186 -17.57 -18.96 -0.37
C GLU A 186 -18.50 -18.37 0.71
N ARG A 187 -18.28 -18.72 1.97
CA ARG A 187 -19.02 -18.17 3.11
C ARG A 187 -18.86 -16.65 3.20
N SER A 188 -17.64 -16.14 3.10
CA SER A 188 -17.36 -14.71 3.17
C SER A 188 -18.04 -13.95 2.04
N GLN A 189 -18.08 -14.50 0.83
CA GLN A 189 -18.78 -13.90 -0.31
C GLN A 189 -20.30 -13.84 -0.07
N ILE A 190 -20.91 -14.92 0.41
CA ILE A 190 -22.35 -14.98 0.72
C ILE A 190 -22.70 -13.96 1.82
N VAL A 191 -21.93 -13.94 2.92
CA VAL A 191 -22.14 -12.98 4.01
C VAL A 191 -22.03 -11.54 3.48
N LYS A 192 -21.01 -11.23 2.69
CA LYS A 192 -20.84 -9.89 2.10
C LYS A 192 -22.00 -9.48 1.18
N GLN A 193 -22.52 -10.42 0.39
CA GLN A 193 -23.71 -10.16 -0.45
C GLN A 193 -24.93 -9.82 0.41
N ARG A 194 -25.16 -10.58 1.49
CA ARG A 194 -26.26 -10.32 2.43
C ARG A 194 -26.10 -9.02 3.19
N GLU A 195 -24.89 -8.71 3.65
CA GLU A 195 -24.54 -7.41 4.24
C GLU A 195 -24.82 -6.26 3.27
N THR A 196 -24.52 -6.44 1.97
CA THR A 196 -24.81 -5.41 0.94
C THR A 196 -26.31 -5.17 0.79
N ILE A 197 -27.13 -6.23 0.84
CA ILE A 197 -28.60 -6.10 0.81
C ILE A 197 -29.09 -5.33 2.04
N ALA A 198 -28.67 -5.74 3.24
CA ALA A 198 -29.02 -5.07 4.49
C ALA A 198 -28.57 -3.60 4.50
N GLU A 199 -27.36 -3.31 4.02
CA GLU A 199 -26.82 -1.96 3.91
C GLU A 199 -27.72 -1.06 3.06
N ASN A 200 -28.17 -1.56 1.91
CA ASN A 200 -29.03 -0.80 1.01
C ASN A 200 -30.40 -0.52 1.64
N LEU A 201 -30.98 -1.48 2.36
CA LEU A 201 -32.24 -1.29 3.09
C LEU A 201 -32.11 -0.24 4.20
N ILE A 202 -31.03 -0.32 5.00
CA ILE A 202 -30.74 0.66 6.07
C ILE A 202 -30.52 2.05 5.48
N LYS A 203 -29.75 2.17 4.39
CA LYS A 203 -29.56 3.45 3.69
C LYS A 203 -30.87 4.02 3.16
N SER A 204 -31.73 3.18 2.57
CA SER A 204 -33.05 3.59 2.10
C SER A 204 -33.89 4.17 3.25
N TYR A 205 -33.92 3.48 4.39
CA TYR A 205 -34.61 3.95 5.60
C TYR A 205 -34.08 5.32 6.07
N TYR A 206 -32.76 5.53 6.04
CA TYR A 206 -32.15 6.81 6.40
C TYR A 206 -32.42 7.94 5.42
N THR A 207 -32.68 7.66 4.14
CA THR A 207 -33.04 8.67 3.14
C THR A 207 -34.51 9.05 3.19
N THR A 208 -35.39 8.17 3.70
CA THR A 208 -36.82 8.44 3.81
C THR A 208 -37.22 9.24 5.05
N LEU A 209 -36.30 9.38 6.00
CA LEU A 209 -36.55 10.02 7.28
C LEU A 209 -35.84 11.37 7.39
N ASP A 210 -36.61 12.42 7.64
CA ASP A 210 -36.13 13.75 8.08
C ASP A 210 -35.65 13.71 9.55
N VAL A 211 -34.80 12.73 9.85
CA VAL A 211 -34.21 12.55 11.17
C VAL A 211 -32.90 13.34 11.22
N ALA A 212 -32.46 13.84 12.36
CA ALA A 212 -31.14 14.44 12.47
C ALA A 212 -30.05 13.40 12.09
N SER A 213 -29.01 13.80 11.37
CA SER A 213 -27.88 12.92 11.01
C SER A 213 -27.10 12.44 12.23
N ALA A 214 -27.05 13.27 13.27
CA ALA A 214 -26.21 13.06 14.44
C ALA A 214 -26.50 11.72 15.14
N PHE A 215 -25.44 10.98 15.46
CA PHE A 215 -25.44 9.73 16.23
C PHE A 215 -26.15 8.53 15.58
N ARG A 216 -26.57 8.61 14.31
CA ARG A 216 -27.18 7.47 13.60
C ARG A 216 -26.18 6.32 13.46
N PRO A 217 -26.51 5.07 13.86
CA PRO A 217 -25.58 3.95 13.73
C PRO A 217 -25.26 3.69 12.25
N ARG A 218 -24.02 3.28 11.96
CA ARG A 218 -23.68 2.85 10.60
C ARG A 218 -24.36 1.52 10.33
N PRO A 219 -24.62 1.17 9.05
CA PRO A 219 -25.20 -0.13 8.73
C PRO A 219 -24.45 -1.31 9.36
N GLN A 220 -23.11 -1.23 9.41
CA GLN A 220 -22.27 -2.28 10.01
C GLN A 220 -22.48 -2.44 11.52
N ASP A 221 -22.85 -1.37 12.23
CA ASP A 221 -23.13 -1.40 13.66
C ASP A 221 -24.45 -2.16 13.94
N LEU A 222 -25.35 -2.22 12.95
CA LEU A 222 -26.63 -2.96 13.00
C LEU A 222 -26.52 -4.41 12.50
N PHE A 223 -25.49 -4.78 11.73
CA PHE A 223 -25.36 -6.16 11.24
C PHE A 223 -25.21 -7.20 12.36
N GLN A 224 -24.73 -6.77 13.52
CA GLN A 224 -24.54 -7.63 14.69
C GLN A 224 -25.74 -7.62 15.65
N THR A 225 -26.79 -6.83 15.37
CA THR A 225 -28.02 -6.84 16.16
C THR A 225 -29.02 -7.83 15.57
N GLU A 226 -29.88 -8.38 16.43
CA GLU A 226 -31.05 -9.08 15.92
C GLU A 226 -32.08 -8.06 15.37
N PRO A 227 -32.83 -8.40 14.31
CA PRO A 227 -32.81 -9.68 13.59
C PRO A 227 -31.85 -9.71 12.38
N PHE A 228 -31.09 -8.63 12.10
CA PHE A 228 -30.13 -8.59 10.99
C PHE A 228 -29.10 -9.72 11.07
N ARG A 229 -28.54 -9.95 12.26
CA ARG A 229 -27.53 -10.98 12.50
C ARG A 229 -28.04 -12.37 12.13
N ALA A 230 -29.23 -12.77 12.60
CA ALA A 230 -29.79 -14.07 12.28
C ALA A 230 -29.90 -14.31 10.76
N ILE A 231 -30.30 -13.29 10.00
CA ILE A 231 -30.49 -13.39 8.55
C ILE A 231 -29.16 -13.41 7.79
N ILE A 232 -28.23 -12.52 8.14
CA ILE A 232 -26.90 -12.43 7.49
C ILE A 232 -26.14 -13.76 7.62
N TYR A 233 -26.21 -14.38 8.80
CA TYR A 233 -25.46 -15.59 9.11
C TYR A 233 -26.24 -16.91 8.91
N LEU A 234 -27.38 -16.91 8.21
CA LEU A 234 -28.07 -18.15 7.79
C LEU A 234 -27.12 -19.10 7.04
N PRO A 235 -27.37 -20.42 7.02
CA PRO A 235 -26.61 -21.39 6.21
C PRO A 235 -26.42 -20.97 4.74
N ASN A 236 -25.37 -21.45 4.09
CA ASN A 236 -25.00 -21.03 2.72
C ASN A 236 -26.04 -21.47 1.68
N GLU A 237 -26.76 -22.54 1.95
CA GLU A 237 -27.76 -23.16 1.09
C GLU A 237 -29.04 -22.31 1.00
N ILE A 238 -29.23 -21.39 1.94
CA ILE A 238 -30.41 -20.53 1.97
C ILE A 238 -30.14 -19.28 1.13
N THR A 239 -30.92 -19.12 0.07
CA THR A 239 -30.93 -17.87 -0.71
C THR A 239 -31.64 -16.80 0.10
N VAL A 240 -30.99 -15.66 0.31
CA VAL A 240 -31.53 -14.54 1.06
C VAL A 240 -31.73 -13.38 0.10
N THR A 241 -32.92 -12.80 0.09
CA THR A 241 -33.30 -11.61 -0.67
C THR A 241 -33.66 -10.48 0.29
N ALA A 242 -34.08 -9.33 -0.25
CA ALA A 242 -34.54 -8.22 0.58
C ALA A 242 -35.80 -8.56 1.40
N ALA A 243 -36.65 -9.49 0.93
CA ALA A 243 -37.90 -9.85 1.61
C ALA A 243 -37.64 -10.50 2.98
N GLU A 244 -36.60 -11.33 3.09
CA GLU A 244 -36.22 -11.98 4.35
C GLU A 244 -35.77 -10.96 5.42
N PHE A 245 -35.32 -9.77 5.01
CA PHE A 245 -34.97 -8.67 5.91
C PHE A 245 -36.16 -7.83 6.38
N GLN A 246 -37.39 -8.09 5.91
CA GLN A 246 -38.54 -7.26 6.30
C GLN A 246 -38.73 -7.16 7.82
N PRO A 247 -38.64 -8.24 8.62
CA PRO A 247 -38.73 -8.13 10.08
C PRO A 247 -37.62 -7.26 10.69
N ALA A 248 -36.44 -7.23 10.07
CA ALA A 248 -35.33 -6.38 10.49
C ALA A 248 -35.54 -4.92 10.11
N VAL A 249 -36.14 -4.68 8.94
CA VAL A 249 -36.56 -3.35 8.50
C VAL A 249 -37.67 -2.80 9.41
N ASP A 250 -38.65 -3.62 9.77
CA ASP A 250 -39.74 -3.22 10.68
C ASP A 250 -39.22 -2.84 12.07
N ALA A 251 -38.15 -3.51 12.53
CA ALA A 251 -37.49 -3.21 13.81
C ALA A 251 -36.47 -2.05 13.74
N LEU A 252 -36.20 -1.48 12.57
CA LEU A 252 -35.18 -0.43 12.41
C LEU A 252 -35.39 0.80 13.30
N PRO A 253 -36.62 1.33 13.48
CA PRO A 253 -36.81 2.51 14.34
C PRO A 253 -36.29 2.30 15.76
N ASP A 254 -36.62 1.16 16.36
CA ASP A 254 -36.22 0.83 17.73
C ASP A 254 -34.71 0.56 17.80
N LEU A 255 -34.17 -0.23 16.86
CA LEU A 255 -32.74 -0.56 16.81
C LEU A 255 -31.87 0.69 16.62
N VAL A 256 -32.29 1.62 15.76
CA VAL A 256 -31.59 2.88 15.52
C VAL A 256 -31.64 3.76 16.76
N SER A 257 -32.80 3.88 17.40
CA SER A 257 -32.97 4.66 18.63
C SER A 257 -32.15 4.10 19.79
N GLU A 258 -32.17 2.78 20.00
CA GLU A 258 -31.39 2.10 21.04
C GLU A 258 -29.89 2.32 20.84
N ARG A 259 -29.38 2.11 19.63
CA ARG A 259 -27.96 2.29 19.32
C ARG A 259 -27.50 3.74 19.39
N ALA A 260 -28.35 4.70 18.98
CA ALA A 260 -28.07 6.12 19.16
C ALA A 260 -27.96 6.47 20.66
N THR A 261 -28.91 5.98 21.46
CA THR A 261 -28.92 6.15 22.92
C THR A 261 -27.67 5.58 23.58
N GLU A 262 -27.27 4.36 23.23
CA GLU A 262 -26.04 3.73 23.71
C GLU A 262 -24.80 4.56 23.36
N THR A 263 -24.72 5.02 22.12
CA THR A 263 -23.61 5.83 21.61
C THR A 263 -23.48 7.15 22.35
N GLN A 264 -24.60 7.86 22.53
CA GLN A 264 -24.63 9.13 23.27
C GLN A 264 -24.29 8.92 24.74
N SER A 265 -24.76 7.83 25.34
CA SER A 265 -24.47 7.48 26.74
C SER A 265 -22.97 7.23 26.95
N VAL A 266 -22.32 6.52 26.03
CA VAL A 266 -20.86 6.28 26.07
C VAL A 266 -20.08 7.58 25.93
N LEU A 267 -20.51 8.51 25.07
CA LEU A 267 -19.86 9.82 24.91
C LEU A 267 -20.02 10.69 26.17
N LEU A 268 -21.22 10.73 26.75
CA LEU A 268 -21.44 11.44 28.01
C LEU A 268 -20.62 10.84 29.16
N GLN A 269 -20.53 9.51 29.24
CA GLN A 269 -19.70 8.86 30.24
C GLN A 269 -18.22 9.26 30.10
N ARG A 270 -17.71 9.38 28.88
CA ARG A 270 -16.34 9.88 28.64
C ARG A 270 -16.14 11.32 29.08
N MET A 271 -17.18 12.16 28.99
CA MET A 271 -17.11 13.52 29.52
C MET A 271 -17.00 13.50 31.04
N ILE A 272 -17.81 12.69 31.72
CA ILE A 272 -17.74 12.49 33.18
C ILE A 272 -16.36 11.99 33.58
N ASP A 273 -15.88 10.92 32.94
CA ASP A 273 -14.56 10.32 33.21
C ASP A 273 -13.41 11.31 32.95
N GLY A 274 -13.60 12.22 31.99
CA GLY A 274 -12.66 13.27 31.64
C GLY A 274 -12.77 14.53 32.50
N GLY A 275 -13.67 14.57 33.49
CA GLY A 275 -13.80 15.66 34.46
C GLY A 275 -14.86 16.72 34.15
N ALA A 276 -15.86 16.42 33.32
CA ALA A 276 -17.00 17.33 33.11
C ALA A 276 -17.82 17.49 34.40
N THR A 277 -18.11 18.72 34.78
CA THR A 277 -18.85 19.07 36.01
C THR A 277 -20.32 19.39 35.76
N ASN A 278 -20.71 19.56 34.50
CA ASN A 278 -22.05 19.96 34.07
C ASN A 278 -22.93 18.76 33.68
N ILE A 279 -22.54 17.52 33.96
CA ILE A 279 -23.29 16.30 33.63
C ILE A 279 -23.59 15.52 34.92
N ASP A 280 -24.86 15.21 35.13
CA ASP A 280 -25.29 14.37 36.24
C ASP A 280 -24.88 12.90 36.01
N SER A 281 -24.46 12.24 37.09
CA SER A 281 -24.18 10.80 37.11
C SER A 281 -25.20 10.10 38.01
N PRO A 282 -25.96 9.09 37.51
CA PRO A 282 -25.85 8.45 36.19
C PRO A 282 -26.41 9.31 35.05
N THR A 283 -25.93 9.04 33.83
CA THR A 283 -26.40 9.73 32.62
C THR A 283 -27.84 9.36 32.28
N THR A 284 -28.65 10.35 31.92
CA THR A 284 -30.04 10.18 31.47
C THR A 284 -30.21 10.74 30.05
N PRO A 285 -31.24 10.33 29.29
CA PRO A 285 -31.51 10.87 27.95
C PRO A 285 -31.68 12.40 27.89
N SER A 286 -32.10 13.04 29.00
CA SER A 286 -32.17 14.50 29.10
C SER A 286 -30.80 15.18 28.99
N ASN A 287 -29.70 14.46 29.23
CA ASN A 287 -28.33 14.97 29.07
C ASN A 287 -27.82 14.90 27.62
N PHE A 288 -28.52 14.24 26.69
CA PHE A 288 -28.01 14.04 25.32
C PHE A 288 -27.79 15.36 24.56
N GLY A 289 -28.62 16.38 24.82
CA GLY A 289 -28.42 17.72 24.26
C GLY A 289 -27.08 18.36 24.67
N LYS A 290 -26.44 17.89 25.74
CA LYS A 290 -25.12 18.39 26.16
C LYS A 290 -24.03 18.07 25.12
N LEU A 291 -24.18 17.01 24.32
CA LEU A 291 -23.21 16.65 23.27
C LEU A 291 -23.17 17.69 22.12
N GLU A 292 -24.22 18.50 21.97
CA GLU A 292 -24.28 19.58 20.97
C GLU A 292 -23.53 20.85 21.41
N LEU A 293 -23.20 20.96 22.70
CA LEU A 293 -22.58 22.16 23.28
C LEU A 293 -21.16 22.37 22.76
N ALA A 294 -20.76 23.64 22.60
CA ALA A 294 -19.38 23.98 22.26
C ALA A 294 -18.39 23.50 23.34
N THR A 295 -18.84 23.43 24.59
CA THR A 295 -18.09 22.95 25.75
C THR A 295 -17.91 21.43 25.77
N SER A 296 -18.63 20.68 24.95
CA SER A 296 -18.42 19.24 24.75
C SER A 296 -17.23 18.98 23.84
N THR A 297 -16.05 19.36 24.33
CA THR A 297 -14.81 19.43 23.55
C THR A 297 -14.06 18.10 23.59
N PHE A 298 -14.14 17.34 22.49
CA PHE A 298 -13.39 16.10 22.32
C PHE A 298 -12.16 16.29 21.43
N PHE A 299 -11.15 15.46 21.63
CA PHE A 299 -10.06 15.31 20.67
C PHE A 299 -9.91 13.84 20.31
N CYS A 300 -9.57 13.59 19.04
CA CYS A 300 -9.24 12.24 18.61
C CYS A 300 -7.79 11.91 18.97
N LYS A 301 -7.59 10.77 19.63
CA LYS A 301 -6.28 10.25 20.07
C LYS A 301 -5.34 9.92 18.92
N SER A 302 -5.87 9.72 17.72
CA SER A 302 -5.13 9.08 16.62
C SER A 302 -5.14 9.88 15.33
N SER A 303 -5.91 10.97 15.25
CA SER A 303 -5.84 11.86 14.11
C SER A 303 -4.77 12.92 14.33
N SER A 304 -3.54 12.64 13.90
CA SER A 304 -2.60 13.68 13.50
C SER A 304 -3.03 14.39 12.20
N ASN A 305 -4.05 13.86 11.50
CA ASN A 305 -4.34 14.18 10.10
C ASN A 305 -5.50 15.16 9.86
N HIS A 306 -6.22 15.61 10.91
CA HIS A 306 -7.38 16.52 10.78
C HIS A 306 -7.12 17.86 11.47
N ASN A 307 -6.04 18.54 11.09
CA ASN A 307 -5.75 19.91 11.54
C ASN A 307 -5.52 20.08 13.07
N GLY A 308 -5.63 19.01 13.87
CA GLY A 308 -5.48 19.04 15.33
C GLY A 308 -6.66 19.62 16.10
N LEU A 309 -7.73 20.04 15.40
CA LEU A 309 -8.86 20.76 15.98
C LEU A 309 -9.73 19.85 16.89
N PRO A 310 -10.45 20.45 17.85
CA PRO A 310 -11.42 19.70 18.64
C PRO A 310 -12.60 19.24 17.78
N VAL A 311 -13.18 18.11 18.18
CA VAL A 311 -14.43 17.54 17.67
C VAL A 311 -15.55 17.94 18.64
N CYS A 312 -16.45 18.82 18.19
CA CYS A 312 -17.51 19.41 19.02
C CYS A 312 -18.82 19.51 18.24
N GLY A 313 -19.94 19.14 18.88
CA GLY A 313 -21.27 19.12 18.26
C GLY A 313 -21.59 17.77 17.62
N GLY A 314 -22.89 17.45 17.52
CA GLY A 314 -23.38 16.15 17.04
C GLY A 314 -22.96 15.84 15.62
N ASP A 315 -22.98 16.82 14.73
CA ASP A 315 -22.56 16.65 13.33
C ASP A 315 -21.05 16.45 13.16
N ASP A 316 -20.22 17.15 13.94
CA ASP A 316 -18.77 16.98 13.93
C ASP A 316 -18.37 15.61 14.50
N ILE A 317 -19.03 15.21 15.59
CA ILE A 317 -18.92 13.86 16.15
C ILE A 317 -19.39 12.82 15.12
N ASP A 318 -20.52 13.02 14.44
CA ASP A 318 -21.05 12.07 13.46
C ASP A 318 -20.14 11.88 12.25
N SER A 319 -19.66 12.99 11.69
CA SER A 319 -18.75 13.04 10.55
C SER A 319 -17.31 12.62 10.88
N HIS A 320 -16.97 12.48 12.17
CA HIS A 320 -15.65 12.05 12.60
C HIS A 320 -15.30 10.63 12.11
N ARG A 321 -14.30 10.54 11.23
CA ARG A 321 -13.76 9.27 10.73
C ARG A 321 -12.36 9.04 11.29
N CYS A 322 -12.24 8.19 12.30
CA CYS A 322 -10.94 7.73 12.78
C CYS A 322 -10.54 6.42 12.11
N TYR A 323 -9.40 6.41 11.43
CA TYR A 323 -8.85 5.23 10.74
C TYR A 323 -8.14 4.24 11.67
N THR A 324 -8.24 4.39 12.99
CA THR A 324 -7.55 3.47 13.92
C THR A 324 -7.99 2.03 13.72
N PHE A 325 -6.99 1.20 13.43
CA PHE A 325 -7.06 -0.25 13.55
C PHE A 325 -7.25 -0.67 15.03
N PRO A 326 -8.07 -1.70 15.31
CA PRO A 326 -8.82 -2.51 14.38
C PRO A 326 -10.16 -1.86 13.99
N ALA A 327 -10.57 -2.04 12.73
CA ALA A 327 -11.84 -1.59 12.17
C ALA A 327 -13.10 -2.13 12.90
N SER A 328 -12.92 -3.01 13.88
CA SER A 328 -13.94 -3.63 14.71
C SER A 328 -14.10 -2.98 16.11
N GLY A 329 -13.40 -1.88 16.40
CA GLY A 329 -13.58 -1.14 17.65
C GLY A 329 -14.93 -0.38 17.70
N PRO A 330 -15.50 -0.13 18.90
CA PRO A 330 -16.71 0.68 19.06
C PRO A 330 -16.55 2.08 18.45
N ARG A 331 -17.63 2.61 17.88
CA ARG A 331 -17.66 3.97 17.33
C ARG A 331 -17.21 4.98 18.39
N TYR A 332 -16.43 5.99 17.99
CA TYR A 332 -15.90 7.05 18.85
C TYR A 332 -14.94 6.62 19.97
N GLN A 333 -14.42 5.39 19.94
CA GLN A 333 -13.45 4.96 20.95
C GLN A 333 -12.19 5.84 20.98
N CYS A 334 -11.84 6.43 19.83
CA CYS A 334 -10.74 7.35 19.65
C CYS A 334 -10.96 8.74 20.26
N LEU A 335 -12.20 9.14 20.56
CA LEU A 335 -12.50 10.46 21.13
C LEU A 335 -12.25 10.48 22.64
N SER A 336 -11.52 11.48 23.10
CA SER A 336 -11.31 11.79 24.51
C SER A 336 -11.79 13.21 24.81
N TYR A 337 -12.64 13.35 25.81
CA TYR A 337 -13.02 14.66 26.34
C TYR A 337 -11.80 15.34 26.99
N ASP A 338 -11.67 16.64 26.77
CA ASP A 338 -10.58 17.45 27.32
C ASP A 338 -11.15 18.57 28.19
N HIS A 339 -11.09 18.39 29.52
CA HIS A 339 -11.65 19.36 30.47
C HIS A 339 -10.99 20.74 30.36
N ARG A 340 -9.72 20.82 29.97
CA ARG A 340 -8.99 22.09 29.88
C ARG A 340 -9.46 22.87 28.68
N ALA A 341 -9.52 22.21 27.53
CA ALA A 341 -10.07 22.81 26.32
C ALA A 341 -11.55 23.20 26.53
N SER A 342 -12.35 22.38 27.19
CA SER A 342 -13.73 22.75 27.58
C SER A 342 -13.76 23.99 28.47
N SER A 343 -12.90 24.07 29.50
CA SER A 343 -12.82 25.22 30.41
C SER A 343 -12.44 26.50 29.66
N ALA A 344 -11.53 26.40 28.69
CA ALA A 344 -11.20 27.51 27.81
C ALA A 344 -12.39 27.93 26.94
N VAL A 345 -13.16 26.97 26.39
CA VAL A 345 -14.39 27.29 25.65
C VAL A 345 -15.42 27.99 26.52
N VAL A 346 -15.60 27.59 27.78
CA VAL A 346 -16.47 28.32 28.73
C VAL A 346 -16.03 29.77 28.87
N ALA A 347 -14.73 30.03 28.98
CA ALA A 347 -14.21 31.38 29.09
C ALA A 347 -14.32 32.18 27.79
N LEU A 348 -14.15 31.54 26.62
CA LEU A 348 -14.40 32.15 25.31
C LEU A 348 -15.85 32.59 25.17
N LEU A 349 -16.79 31.73 25.58
CA LEU A 349 -18.23 32.06 25.60
C LEU A 349 -18.51 33.25 26.51
N ALA A 350 -17.93 33.27 27.72
CA ALA A 350 -18.06 34.40 28.63
C ALA A 350 -17.50 35.71 28.05
N ALA A 351 -16.31 35.66 27.41
CA ALA A 351 -15.72 36.83 26.75
C ALA A 351 -16.58 37.36 25.59
N ALA A 352 -17.28 36.46 24.90
CA ALA A 352 -18.24 36.81 23.84
C ALA A 352 -19.65 37.18 24.36
N ASN A 353 -19.87 37.20 25.67
CA ASN A 353 -21.18 37.40 26.31
C ASN A 353 -22.24 36.37 25.87
N LEU A 354 -21.82 35.12 25.69
CA LEU A 354 -22.67 33.99 25.29
C LEU A 354 -22.93 33.05 26.48
N ASP A 355 -24.05 32.32 26.41
CA ASP A 355 -24.42 31.35 27.44
C ASP A 355 -23.48 30.11 27.39
N PRO A 356 -23.08 29.50 28.52
CA PRO A 356 -22.29 28.27 28.53
C PRO A 356 -22.93 27.07 27.82
N ASN A 357 -24.25 27.11 27.60
CA ASN A 357 -25.02 26.12 26.83
C ASN A 357 -25.14 26.51 25.34
N THR A 358 -24.31 27.42 24.84
CA THR A 358 -24.21 27.69 23.40
C THR A 358 -23.70 26.45 22.66
N THR A 359 -24.35 26.08 21.56
CA THR A 359 -23.98 24.92 20.74
C THR A 359 -22.74 25.20 19.89
N ALA A 360 -22.04 24.15 19.47
CA ALA A 360 -20.89 24.28 18.58
C ALA A 360 -21.27 25.00 17.27
N ASP A 361 -22.43 24.67 16.69
CA ASP A 361 -22.93 25.31 15.47
C ASP A 361 -23.26 26.79 15.67
N GLN A 362 -23.81 27.17 16.83
CA GLN A 362 -24.13 28.57 17.14
C GLN A 362 -22.86 29.44 17.19
N ILE A 363 -21.81 28.98 17.87
CA ILE A 363 -20.55 29.73 17.92
C ILE A 363 -19.79 29.68 16.59
N ASP A 364 -19.88 28.58 15.83
CA ASP A 364 -19.34 28.49 14.47
C ASP A 364 -20.00 29.54 13.54
N GLN A 365 -21.31 29.78 13.67
CA GLN A 365 -22.04 30.79 12.88
C GLN A 365 -21.65 32.24 13.21
N LEU A 366 -21.32 32.53 14.47
CA LEU A 366 -20.88 33.86 14.87
C LEU A 366 -19.49 34.19 14.28
N ASP A 367 -18.67 33.17 14.03
CA ASP A 367 -17.35 33.26 13.39
C ASP A 367 -16.50 34.41 13.96
N LEU A 368 -16.49 34.52 15.29
CA LEU A 368 -15.71 35.49 16.05
C LEU A 368 -14.22 35.14 16.00
N ARG A 369 -13.38 36.15 16.27
CA ARG A 369 -11.94 35.97 16.46
C ARG A 369 -11.55 36.34 17.88
N PHE A 370 -10.74 35.49 18.48
CA PHE A 370 -10.26 35.61 19.84
C PHE A 370 -8.74 35.72 19.82
N HIS A 371 -8.18 36.37 20.83
CA HIS A 371 -6.74 36.32 21.09
C HIS A 371 -6.48 36.08 22.58
N CYS A 372 -5.27 35.61 22.89
CA CYS A 372 -4.85 35.34 24.26
C CYS A 372 -3.70 36.29 24.64
N PRO A 373 -3.94 37.31 25.49
CA PRO A 373 -2.90 38.26 25.90
C PRO A 373 -1.80 37.66 26.78
N SER A 374 -2.01 36.49 27.39
CA SER A 374 -1.10 35.90 28.37
C SER A 374 0.12 35.18 27.77
N LEU A 375 0.36 35.28 26.46
CA LEU A 375 1.43 34.56 25.78
C LEU A 375 2.66 35.44 25.53
N PRO A 376 3.88 34.88 25.59
CA PRO A 376 5.07 35.55 25.09
C PRO A 376 5.06 35.67 23.56
N ASP A 377 5.76 36.67 23.03
CA ASP A 377 6.09 36.85 21.61
C ASP A 377 4.88 36.98 20.67
N GLU A 378 5.07 36.85 19.35
CA GLU A 378 4.03 37.03 18.30
C GLU A 378 2.74 36.19 18.48
N LEU A 379 2.72 35.23 19.39
CA LEU A 379 1.57 34.36 19.65
C LEU A 379 0.41 35.09 20.35
N HIS A 380 0.66 36.16 21.12
CA HIS A 380 -0.44 36.96 21.70
C HIS A 380 -1.21 37.77 20.64
N ARG A 381 -0.57 38.00 19.48
CA ARG A 381 -1.17 38.67 18.32
C ARG A 381 -1.91 37.72 17.39
N LEU A 382 -2.02 36.44 17.74
CA LEU A 382 -2.68 35.46 16.88
C LEU A 382 -4.20 35.58 17.02
N ALA A 383 -4.87 35.95 15.92
CA ALA A 383 -6.32 35.93 15.83
C ALA A 383 -6.79 34.50 15.54
N MET A 384 -7.48 33.90 16.51
CA MET A 384 -7.87 32.50 16.50
C MET A 384 -9.40 32.38 16.42
N SER A 385 -9.89 31.35 15.72
CA SER A 385 -11.27 30.88 15.93
C SER A 385 -11.42 30.28 17.33
N TRP A 386 -12.65 30.05 17.78
CA TRP A 386 -12.87 29.40 19.08
C TRP A 386 -12.31 27.95 19.10
N ARG A 387 -12.34 27.24 17.97
CA ARG A 387 -11.76 25.88 17.84
C ARG A 387 -10.24 25.90 17.92
N ASP A 388 -9.62 26.94 17.37
CA ASP A 388 -8.18 27.18 17.48
C ASP A 388 -7.78 27.54 18.91
N ALA A 389 -8.56 28.40 19.56
CA ALA A 389 -8.38 28.76 20.95
C ALA A 389 -8.50 27.53 21.88
N ALA A 390 -9.46 26.63 21.62
CA ALA A 390 -9.59 25.36 22.35
C ALA A 390 -8.40 24.42 22.12
N PHE A 391 -7.93 24.27 20.87
CA PHE A 391 -6.71 23.52 20.56
C PHE A 391 -5.47 24.14 21.22
N HIS A 392 -5.40 25.47 21.23
CA HIS A 392 -4.35 26.23 21.88
C HIS A 392 -4.32 25.97 23.39
N ALA A 393 -5.46 26.10 24.08
CA ALA A 393 -5.58 25.83 25.52
C ALA A 393 -5.16 24.41 25.91
N ARG A 394 -5.41 23.43 25.04
CA ARG A 394 -4.95 22.05 25.26
C ARG A 394 -3.43 21.91 25.24
N ARG A 395 -2.71 22.74 24.48
CA ARG A 395 -1.26 22.62 24.25
C ARG A 395 -0.40 23.36 25.28
N PHE A 396 -0.95 24.40 25.92
CA PHE A 396 -0.20 25.26 26.83
C PHE A 396 -0.74 25.16 28.27
N ASP A 397 -0.01 24.46 29.13
CA ASP A 397 -0.40 24.13 30.51
C ASP A 397 -0.54 25.33 31.46
N GLN A 398 -0.04 26.52 31.09
CA GLN A 398 0.07 27.69 31.98
C GLN A 398 -0.99 28.78 31.74
N LEU A 399 -1.94 28.56 30.84
CA LEU A 399 -2.95 29.56 30.51
C LEU A 399 -4.03 29.63 31.57
N GLN A 400 -4.26 30.84 32.10
CA GLN A 400 -5.44 31.10 32.92
C GLN A 400 -6.68 31.09 32.02
N PRO A 401 -7.77 30.41 32.37
CA PRO A 401 -8.97 30.36 31.53
C PRO A 401 -9.53 31.75 31.20
N SER A 402 -9.36 32.74 32.07
CA SER A 402 -9.93 34.09 31.93
C SER A 402 -9.14 35.06 31.05
N SER A 403 -8.17 34.60 30.25
CA SER A 403 -7.33 35.47 29.41
C SER A 403 -7.71 35.45 27.94
N TRP A 404 -8.99 35.29 27.63
CA TRP A 404 -9.49 35.40 26.26
C TRP A 404 -10.18 36.74 26.05
N GLU A 405 -9.79 37.42 24.97
CA GLU A 405 -10.42 38.66 24.53
C GLU A 405 -10.99 38.45 23.13
N VAL A 406 -12.16 39.04 22.88
CA VAL A 406 -12.82 39.03 21.58
C VAL A 406 -12.35 40.24 20.79
N LEU A 407 -11.84 40.02 19.58
CA LEU A 407 -11.46 41.10 18.70
C LEU A 407 -12.69 41.92 18.30
N SER A 408 -12.50 43.22 18.12
CA SER A 408 -13.58 44.09 17.66
C SER A 408 -14.11 43.67 16.28
N PRO A 409 -15.33 44.07 15.89
CA PRO A 409 -15.86 43.77 14.56
C PRO A 409 -14.95 44.29 13.42
N GLU A 410 -14.31 45.44 13.63
CA GLU A 410 -13.38 46.05 12.65
C GLU A 410 -12.10 45.22 12.50
N GLU A 411 -11.47 44.83 13.61
CA GLU A 411 -10.30 43.95 13.60
C GLU A 411 -10.63 42.58 13.02
N THR A 412 -11.78 42.01 13.40
CA THR A 412 -12.26 40.74 12.87
C THR A 412 -12.44 40.81 11.35
N ALA A 413 -13.01 41.89 10.82
CA ALA A 413 -13.15 42.09 9.37
C ALA A 413 -11.78 42.19 8.68
N ALA A 414 -10.83 42.94 9.25
CA ALA A 414 -9.47 43.03 8.73
C ALA A 414 -8.73 41.68 8.76
N ILE A 415 -8.95 40.88 9.80
CA ILE A 415 -8.39 39.53 9.92
C ILE A 415 -8.99 38.59 8.88
N LYS A 416 -10.30 38.61 8.65
CA LYS A 416 -10.93 37.80 7.62
C LYS A 416 -10.38 38.09 6.22
N GLN A 417 -10.11 39.37 5.91
CA GLN A 417 -9.42 39.73 4.66
C GLN A 417 -8.00 39.12 4.57
N LYS A 418 -7.24 39.14 5.67
CA LYS A 418 -5.92 38.51 5.73
C LYS A 418 -6.00 36.98 5.58
N GLU A 419 -6.99 36.34 6.19
CA GLU A 419 -7.25 34.89 6.07
C GLU A 419 -7.58 34.51 4.63
N GLU A 420 -8.45 35.28 3.97
CA GLU A 420 -8.82 35.08 2.56
C GLU A 420 -7.63 35.27 1.61
N ALA A 421 -6.73 36.21 1.90
CA ALA A 421 -5.50 36.41 1.14
C ALA A 421 -4.40 35.37 1.46
N ASN A 422 -4.58 34.54 2.51
CA ASN A 422 -3.55 33.61 2.95
C ASN A 422 -3.46 32.37 2.04
N THR A 423 -2.61 32.43 1.02
CA THR A 423 -2.26 31.29 0.16
C THR A 423 -1.39 30.24 0.88
N GLY A 424 -0.86 30.58 2.06
CA GLY A 424 -0.08 29.71 2.93
C GLY A 424 -0.90 28.84 3.87
N ASP A 425 -2.23 28.81 3.75
CA ASP A 425 -3.09 28.00 4.62
C ASP A 425 -2.73 26.49 4.53
N VAL A 426 -2.28 25.95 5.66
CA VAL A 426 -1.86 24.55 5.81
C VAL A 426 -3.02 23.61 6.16
N ARG A 427 -4.24 24.12 6.33
CA ARG A 427 -5.42 23.33 6.67
C ARG A 427 -5.92 22.51 5.50
N TYR A 428 -6.31 21.28 5.79
CA TYR A 428 -7.05 20.43 4.85
C TYR A 428 -8.52 20.84 4.85
N ARG A 429 -8.86 21.93 4.14
CA ARG A 429 -10.21 22.51 4.11
C ARG A 429 -10.72 22.88 2.72
N PHE A 430 -10.00 22.52 1.67
CA PHE A 430 -10.34 22.85 0.29
C PHE A 430 -10.66 21.58 -0.49
N ARG A 431 -11.70 21.59 -1.32
CA ARG A 431 -12.10 20.46 -2.15
C ARG A 431 -12.41 20.93 -3.56
N CYS A 432 -11.91 20.27 -4.60
CA CYS A 432 -12.24 20.63 -5.98
C CYS A 432 -13.72 20.33 -6.29
N ASN A 433 -14.46 21.31 -6.80
CA ASN A 433 -15.88 21.17 -7.16
C ASN A 433 -16.10 20.38 -8.46
N LEU A 434 -15.09 20.34 -9.32
CA LEU A 434 -15.15 19.68 -10.63
C LEU A 434 -14.88 18.17 -10.56
N CYS A 435 -14.45 17.67 -9.40
CA CYS A 435 -14.11 16.26 -9.17
C CYS A 435 -15.14 15.57 -8.27
N VAL A 436 -15.69 14.44 -8.73
CA VAL A 436 -16.74 13.67 -8.03
C VAL A 436 -16.26 13.06 -6.69
N HIS A 437 -14.94 12.86 -6.52
CA HIS A 437 -14.34 12.23 -5.33
C HIS A 437 -13.07 12.94 -4.84
N SER A 438 -13.11 14.27 -4.77
CA SER A 438 -11.99 15.06 -4.25
C SER A 438 -11.95 15.00 -2.71
N SER A 439 -10.78 14.65 -2.17
CA SER A 439 -10.50 14.75 -0.74
C SER A 439 -10.31 16.20 -0.31
N TRP A 440 -10.50 16.49 0.98
CA TRP A 440 -10.08 17.76 1.56
C TRP A 440 -8.56 17.88 1.52
N ILE A 441 -8.06 18.91 0.85
CA ILE A 441 -6.65 19.22 0.61
C ILE A 441 -6.33 20.66 1.03
N ARG A 442 -5.05 21.03 0.96
CA ARG A 442 -4.57 22.39 1.29
C ARG A 442 -4.82 23.33 0.13
N ARG A 443 -4.84 24.64 0.39
CA ARG A 443 -5.08 25.67 -0.63
C ARG A 443 -4.15 25.55 -1.84
N ARG A 444 -2.84 25.51 -1.57
CA ARG A 444 -1.82 25.32 -2.62
C ARG A 444 -2.04 24.04 -3.44
N ASP A 445 -2.49 22.97 -2.79
CA ASP A 445 -2.70 21.67 -3.44
C ASP A 445 -3.94 21.71 -4.35
N VAL A 446 -5.03 22.41 -3.96
CA VAL A 446 -6.21 22.56 -4.81
C VAL A 446 -5.96 23.49 -6.00
N GLU A 447 -5.25 24.60 -5.80
CA GLU A 447 -4.87 25.53 -6.88
C GLU A 447 -3.98 24.80 -7.91
N ALA A 448 -2.96 24.07 -7.45
CA ALA A 448 -2.12 23.24 -8.32
C ALA A 448 -2.92 22.15 -9.07
N HIS A 449 -3.92 21.56 -8.41
CA HIS A 449 -4.82 20.59 -9.04
C HIS A 449 -5.69 21.23 -10.13
N LEU A 450 -6.29 22.40 -9.86
CA LEU A 450 -7.10 23.13 -10.83
C LEU A 450 -6.30 23.53 -12.06
N ILE A 451 -5.07 24.03 -11.87
CA ILE A 451 -4.16 24.37 -12.97
C ILE A 451 -3.81 23.12 -13.79
N GLY A 452 -3.37 22.05 -13.10
CA GLY A 452 -2.86 20.85 -13.77
C GLY A 452 -3.92 19.99 -14.45
N TRP A 453 -5.10 19.88 -13.86
CA TRP A 453 -6.15 18.94 -14.30
C TRP A 453 -7.35 19.62 -14.96
N HIS A 454 -7.64 20.87 -14.62
CA HIS A 454 -8.77 21.62 -15.15
C HIS A 454 -8.36 22.82 -16.02
N GLN A 455 -7.06 23.12 -16.13
CA GLN A 455 -6.51 24.25 -16.90
C GLN A 455 -7.07 25.62 -16.49
N ILE A 456 -7.49 25.73 -15.23
CA ILE A 456 -7.99 26.97 -14.64
C ILE A 456 -6.79 27.70 -14.02
N VAL A 457 -6.47 28.88 -14.53
CA VAL A 457 -5.26 29.65 -14.17
C VAL A 457 -5.59 30.91 -13.36
N ASP A 458 -6.82 31.40 -13.46
CA ASP A 458 -7.32 32.54 -12.69
C ASP A 458 -8.32 32.02 -11.65
N HIS A 459 -7.98 32.12 -10.37
CA HIS A 459 -8.77 31.64 -9.24
C HIS A 459 -9.58 32.77 -8.60
N SER A 460 -10.10 33.67 -9.43
CA SER A 460 -10.70 34.93 -8.99
C SER A 460 -12.03 34.77 -8.25
N ASP A 461 -12.70 33.61 -8.38
CA ASP A 461 -13.87 33.24 -7.58
C ASP A 461 -13.69 31.90 -6.86
N PRO A 462 -13.34 31.92 -5.55
CA PRO A 462 -13.10 30.71 -4.78
C PRO A 462 -14.35 29.84 -4.61
N THR A 463 -15.56 30.36 -4.84
CA THR A 463 -16.81 29.63 -4.56
C THR A 463 -17.28 28.73 -5.71
N THR A 464 -16.81 28.99 -6.94
CA THR A 464 -17.18 28.18 -8.11
C THR A 464 -16.20 27.02 -8.35
N GLU A 465 -14.92 27.24 -8.09
CA GLU A 465 -13.84 26.29 -8.45
C GLU A 465 -13.55 25.24 -7.38
N PHE A 466 -13.68 25.62 -6.11
CA PHE A 466 -13.48 24.73 -4.98
C PHE A 466 -14.46 25.02 -3.84
N GLU A 467 -14.67 24.03 -2.99
CA GLU A 467 -15.51 24.13 -1.81
C GLU A 467 -14.64 24.24 -0.57
N LEU A 468 -15.09 25.09 0.35
CA LEU A 468 -14.51 25.24 1.67
C LEU A 468 -15.22 24.34 2.67
N HIS A 469 -14.44 23.63 3.47
CA HIS A 469 -14.96 22.89 4.61
C HIS A 469 -15.50 23.88 5.64
N SER A 470 -16.82 23.98 5.78
CA SER A 470 -17.50 24.98 6.62
C SER A 470 -17.06 24.96 8.09
N ARG A 471 -16.77 23.77 8.64
CA ARG A 471 -16.36 23.59 10.05
C ARG A 471 -14.86 23.65 10.34
N VAL A 472 -14.02 23.75 9.30
CA VAL A 472 -12.56 23.90 9.52
C VAL A 472 -12.22 25.38 9.34
N PRO A 473 -11.91 26.12 10.41
CA PRO A 473 -11.52 27.52 10.33
C PRO A 473 -10.19 27.69 9.58
N PRO A 474 -9.91 28.90 9.05
CA PRO A 474 -8.67 29.15 8.33
C PRO A 474 -7.50 29.06 9.31
N TYR A 475 -6.28 28.89 8.80
CA TYR A 475 -5.12 28.93 9.69
C TYR A 475 -4.99 30.32 10.34
N PRO A 476 -4.85 30.41 11.67
CA PRO A 476 -4.77 31.70 12.38
C PRO A 476 -3.69 32.63 11.83
N VAL A 477 -4.01 33.92 11.74
CA VAL A 477 -3.12 35.00 11.26
C VAL A 477 -2.94 36.06 12.34
N THR A 478 -1.92 36.89 12.23
CA THR A 478 -1.65 37.95 13.22
C THR A 478 -2.39 39.25 12.93
N PHE A 479 -2.92 39.88 13.99
CA PHE A 479 -3.46 41.24 13.94
C PHE A 479 -2.39 42.26 14.32
N SER A 480 -2.56 43.50 13.84
CA SER A 480 -1.66 44.62 14.14
C SER A 480 -2.25 45.39 15.33
N SER A 481 -1.48 45.66 16.38
CA SER A 481 -1.93 46.53 17.46
C SER A 481 -1.87 47.99 17.01
N SER A 482 -2.85 48.79 17.45
CA SER A 482 -3.00 50.21 17.12
C SER A 482 -1.89 51.13 17.65
N GLU A 483 -0.81 50.59 18.23
CA GLU A 483 0.27 51.36 18.87
C GLU A 483 1.51 51.58 17.96
N GLU A 484 1.56 51.05 16.74
CA GLU A 484 2.62 51.40 15.77
C GLU A 484 2.28 52.63 14.91
N GLY A 485 1.60 53.60 15.52
CA GLY A 485 1.31 54.91 14.95
C GLY A 485 2.11 56.01 15.66
N SER A 486 3.40 56.15 15.33
CA SER A 486 4.26 57.34 15.50
C SER A 486 5.66 57.00 16.03
N ALA A 487 6.51 56.50 15.16
CA ALA A 487 7.95 56.76 15.26
C ALA A 487 8.48 57.07 13.87
N SER A 488 8.22 58.31 13.43
CA SER A 488 9.06 58.97 12.44
C SER A 488 10.49 58.99 12.97
N PHE A 489 11.39 58.24 12.33
CA PHE A 489 12.82 58.50 12.43
C PHE A 489 13.33 58.89 11.04
N THR A 490 13.36 60.20 10.81
CA THR A 490 14.47 60.87 10.13
C THR A 490 15.79 60.47 10.79
N VAL A 491 16.72 59.91 10.01
CA VAL A 491 18.07 60.47 9.75
C VAL A 491 18.45 60.10 8.31
#